data_AF-A0A820LSW3-F1
#
_entry.id   AF-A0A820LSW3-F1
#
_cell.length_a   1.000
_cell.length_b   1.000
_cell.length_c   1.000
_cell.angle_alpha   90.00
_cell.angle_beta   90.00
_cell.angle_gamma   90.00
#
_symmetry.space_group_name_H-M   'P 1'
#
loop_
_entity.id
_entity.type
_entity.pdbx_description
1 polymer ?
#
loop_
_entity_poly.entity_id
_entity_poly.type
_entity_poly.pdbx_seq_one_letter_code
_entity_poly.pdbx_strand_id
1 'polypeptide(L)'
;MYTPKYDLSRLGVVSVIFNPVRYRSRYEQYYKFRNHMARSGINLFTVECVFDSATRFGLPPQRFEVTQADNPRHIQVVAPSIMWMKENLINIAVQQLPPTIDRIAWIDADVEFEHLNWPHLT
;
A
#
# COMPACT_ATOMS: atom_id res chain seq x y z
N MET A 1 -32.44 2.52 1.07
CA MET A 1 -31.26 2.60 1.96
C MET A 1 -30.41 1.38 1.68
N TYR A 2 -29.12 1.57 1.38
CA TYR A 2 -28.17 0.46 1.21
C TYR A 2 -27.71 0.00 2.59
N THR A 3 -27.90 -1.28 2.90
CA THR A 3 -27.36 -1.91 4.12
C THR A 3 -26.02 -2.56 3.74
N PRO A 4 -24.90 -2.16 4.35
CA PRO A 4 -23.60 -2.77 4.06
C PRO A 4 -23.64 -4.27 4.34
N LYS A 5 -23.29 -5.09 3.35
CA LYS A 5 -23.26 -6.55 3.48
C LYS A 5 -22.14 -7.04 4.43
N TYR A 6 -21.07 -6.26 4.55
CA TYR A 6 -19.88 -6.59 5.31
C TYR A 6 -19.43 -5.39 6.15
N ASP A 7 -18.97 -5.64 7.38
CA ASP A 7 -18.26 -4.65 8.18
C ASP A 7 -16.86 -4.43 7.61
N LEU A 8 -16.63 -3.27 6.99
CA LEU A 8 -15.34 -2.89 6.39
C LEU A 8 -14.29 -2.50 7.42
N SER A 9 -14.66 -2.23 8.68
CA SER A 9 -13.70 -1.86 9.72
C SER A 9 -12.71 -2.98 10.03
N ARG A 10 -13.08 -4.24 9.74
CA ARG A 10 -12.27 -5.45 9.93
C ARG A 10 -11.54 -5.89 8.66
N LEU A 11 -11.74 -5.21 7.53
CA LEU A 11 -11.03 -5.45 6.28
C LEU A 11 -9.80 -4.53 6.19
N GLY A 12 -8.62 -5.12 6.06
CA GLY A 12 -7.38 -4.42 5.74
C GLY A 12 -7.00 -4.65 4.28
N VAL A 13 -6.79 -3.57 3.54
CA VAL A 13 -6.17 -3.64 2.21
C VAL A 13 -4.70 -3.31 2.36
N VAL A 14 -3.81 -4.19 1.89
CA VAL A 14 -2.37 -3.97 1.85
C VAL A 14 -1.97 -3.57 0.44
N SER A 15 -1.21 -2.49 0.31
CA SER A 15 -0.56 -2.13 -0.94
C SER A 15 0.92 -1.84 -0.73
N VAL A 16 1.73 -2.32 -1.66
CA VAL A 16 3.19 -2.17 -1.62
C VAL A 16 3.63 -1.22 -2.72
N ILE A 17 4.51 -0.29 -2.36
CA ILE A 17 5.15 0.62 -3.31
C ILE A 17 6.66 0.64 -3.09
N PHE A 18 7.40 0.42 -4.16
CA PHE A 18 8.82 0.72 -4.27
C PHE A 18 9.06 1.38 -5.62
N ASN A 19 9.88 2.44 -5.64
CA ASN A 19 10.09 3.25 -6.83
C ASN A 19 11.57 3.64 -6.98
N PRO A 20 12.46 2.68 -7.24
CA PRO A 20 13.91 2.90 -7.22
C PRO A 20 14.36 3.95 -8.25
N VAL A 21 13.66 4.05 -9.38
CA VAL A 21 13.91 5.05 -10.44
C VAL A 21 13.19 6.39 -10.17
N ARG A 22 12.31 6.45 -9.16
CA ARG A 22 11.52 7.64 -8.78
C ARG A 22 10.61 8.18 -9.89
N TYR A 23 10.02 7.28 -10.68
CA TYR A 23 9.01 7.67 -11.68
C TYR A 23 7.83 8.38 -11.01
N ARG A 24 7.57 9.62 -11.44
CA ARG A 24 6.46 10.43 -10.92
C ARG A 24 5.10 9.74 -11.04
N SER A 25 4.86 9.07 -12.17
CA SER A 25 3.61 8.35 -12.45
C SER A 25 3.29 7.29 -11.40
N ARG A 26 4.28 6.61 -10.82
CA ARG A 26 4.07 5.61 -9.78
C ARG A 26 3.42 6.22 -8.53
N TYR A 27 3.86 7.41 -8.14
CA TYR A 27 3.28 8.14 -7.02
C TYR A 27 1.88 8.69 -7.35
N GLU A 28 1.69 9.19 -8.57
CA GLU A 28 0.37 9.67 -9.01
C GLU A 28 -0.68 8.56 -9.01
N GLN A 29 -0.34 7.37 -9.51
CA GLN A 29 -1.22 6.21 -9.47
C GLN A 29 -1.52 5.80 -8.02
N TYR A 30 -0.49 5.75 -7.16
CA TYR A 30 -0.70 5.48 -5.75
C TYR A 30 -1.64 6.48 -5.08
N TYR A 31 -1.49 7.79 -5.34
CA TYR A 31 -2.38 8.79 -4.75
C TYR A 31 -3.82 8.64 -5.23
N LYS A 32 -4.05 8.29 -6.50
CA LYS A 32 -5.39 7.97 -7.03
C LYS A 32 -5.98 6.76 -6.30
N PHE A 33 -5.22 5.67 -6.21
CA PHE A 33 -5.62 4.45 -5.52
C PHE A 33 -5.94 4.70 -4.04
N ARG A 34 -5.03 5.36 -3.30
CA ARG A 34 -5.21 5.74 -1.90
C ARG A 34 -6.49 6.56 -1.69
N ASN A 35 -6.72 7.54 -2.55
CA ASN A 35 -7.92 8.38 -2.48
C ASN A 35 -9.19 7.57 -2.78
N HIS A 36 -9.14 6.62 -3.73
CA HIS A 36 -10.25 5.70 -4.01
C HIS A 36 -10.54 4.80 -2.80
N MET A 37 -9.52 4.19 -2.19
CA MET A 37 -9.66 3.35 -0.99
C MET A 37 -10.29 4.13 0.17
N ALA A 38 -9.82 5.36 0.42
CA ALA A 38 -10.39 6.23 1.45
C ALA A 38 -11.87 6.53 1.18
N ARG A 39 -12.24 6.85 -0.07
CA ARG A 39 -13.64 7.09 -0.47
C ARG A 39 -14.51 5.84 -0.42
N SER A 40 -13.90 4.66 -0.50
CA SER A 40 -14.58 3.36 -0.38
C SER A 40 -14.71 2.89 1.08
N GLY A 41 -14.25 3.70 2.05
CA GLY A 41 -14.28 3.36 3.48
C GLY A 41 -13.29 2.26 3.89
N ILE A 42 -12.24 2.05 3.10
CA ILE A 42 -11.27 0.97 3.29
C ILE A 42 -10.12 1.39 4.20
N ASN A 43 -9.73 0.51 5.11
CA ASN A 43 -8.48 0.62 5.85
C ASN A 43 -7.30 0.20 4.97
N LEU A 44 -6.71 1.18 4.28
CA LEU A 44 -5.51 0.96 3.47
C LEU A 44 -4.25 1.00 4.35
N PHE A 45 -3.50 -0.08 4.34
CA PHE A 45 -2.15 -0.22 4.87
C PHE A 45 -1.15 -0.12 3.71
N THR A 46 -0.23 0.84 3.80
CA THR A 46 0.76 1.09 2.75
C THR A 46 2.15 0.71 3.23
N VAL A 47 2.79 -0.20 2.50
CA VAL A 47 4.22 -0.47 2.67
C VAL A 47 4.99 0.30 1.61
N GLU A 48 5.83 1.24 2.04
CA GLU A 48 6.79 1.90 1.15
C GLU A 48 8.18 1.35 1.41
N CYS A 49 8.83 0.89 0.36
CA CYS A 49 10.19 0.37 0.41
C CYS A 49 11.14 1.26 -0.38
N VAL A 50 12.24 1.64 0.28
CA VAL A 50 13.37 2.39 -0.27
C VAL A 50 14.62 1.54 -0.21
N PHE A 51 15.58 1.79 -1.10
CA PHE A 51 16.80 1.00 -1.22
C PHE A 51 18.03 1.83 -0.86
N ASP A 52 18.79 1.37 0.13
CA ASP A 52 20.04 2.02 0.56
C ASP A 52 21.15 1.93 -0.50
N SER A 53 21.13 0.87 -1.31
CA SER A 53 22.09 0.59 -2.36
C SER A 53 21.75 1.23 -3.70
N ALA A 54 20.65 1.97 -3.81
CA ALA A 54 20.20 2.58 -5.07
C ALA A 54 21.31 3.38 -5.77
N THR A 55 22.04 4.21 -5.02
CA THR A 55 23.13 5.02 -5.58
C THR A 55 24.31 4.19 -6.08
N ARG A 56 24.56 3.01 -5.50
CA ARG A 56 25.60 2.06 -5.96
C ARG A 56 25.26 1.47 -7.33
N PHE A 57 23.98 1.48 -7.71
CA PHE A 57 23.48 1.02 -9.00
C PHE A 57 23.13 2.17 -9.96
N GLY A 58 23.63 3.39 -9.70
CA GLY A 58 23.41 4.55 -10.57
C GLY A 58 21.99 5.13 -10.50
N LEU A 59 21.22 4.79 -9.47
CA LEU A 59 19.86 5.29 -9.27
C LEU A 59 19.85 6.49 -8.30
N PRO A 60 18.81 7.33 -8.36
CA PRO A 60 18.73 8.51 -7.50
C PRO A 60 18.66 8.13 -6.01
N PRO A 61 19.09 9.05 -5.11
CA PRO A 61 18.89 8.87 -3.67
C PRO A 61 17.42 8.61 -3.33
N GLN A 62 17.20 7.65 -2.45
CA GLN A 62 15.86 7.23 -2.06
C GLN A 62 15.42 7.96 -0.78
N ARG A 63 14.12 8.21 -0.68
CA ARG A 63 13.44 8.67 0.52
C ARG A 63 11.99 8.21 0.44
N PHE A 64 11.34 8.08 1.59
CA PHE A 64 9.90 7.82 1.63
C PHE A 64 9.15 9.04 1.10
N GLU A 65 8.26 8.85 0.14
CA GLU A 65 7.45 9.92 -0.47
C GLU A 65 5.99 9.88 -0.05
N VAL A 66 5.43 8.67 0.12
CA VAL A 66 3.98 8.50 0.25
C VAL A 66 3.55 8.01 1.63
N THR A 67 4.52 7.61 2.44
CA THR A 67 4.35 7.18 3.84
C THR A 67 4.90 8.20 4.83
N GLN A 68 4.47 8.08 6.08
CA GLN A 68 4.86 8.92 7.20
C GLN A 68 5.07 8.00 8.40
N ALA A 69 6.15 8.20 9.16
CA ALA A 69 6.54 7.30 10.24
C ALA A 69 5.57 7.28 11.43
N ASP A 70 4.77 8.33 11.61
CA ASP A 70 3.79 8.51 12.68
C ASP A 70 2.37 8.01 12.30
N ASN A 71 2.17 7.57 11.07
CA ASN A 71 0.89 7.06 10.62
C ASN A 71 0.80 5.54 10.89
N PRO A 72 -0.16 5.06 11.70
CA PRO A 72 -0.25 3.66 12.12
C PRO A 72 -0.60 2.68 10.98
N ARG A 73 -0.97 3.19 9.80
CA ARG A 73 -1.25 2.38 8.60
C ARG A 73 -0.13 2.48 7.55
N HIS A 74 0.97 3.15 7.88
CA HIS A 74 2.13 3.28 7.02
C HIS A 74 3.29 2.44 7.57
N ILE A 75 3.93 1.68 6.69
CA ILE A 75 5.04 0.79 7.01
C ILE A 75 6.20 1.19 6.11
N GLN A 76 7.28 1.65 6.73
CA GLN A 76 8.48 2.11 6.04
C GLN A 76 9.57 1.03 6.13
N VAL A 77 10.06 0.58 4.97
CA VAL A 77 11.10 -0.45 4.88
C VAL A 77 12.30 0.10 4.13
N VAL A 78 13.49 -0.07 4.70
CA VAL A 78 14.76 0.15 4.00
C VAL A 78 15.34 -1.21 3.65
N ALA A 79 15.47 -1.49 2.35
CA ALA A 79 15.99 -2.75 1.86
C ALA A 79 17.44 -2.61 1.34
N PRO A 80 18.30 -3.64 1.55
CA PRO A 80 19.72 -3.58 1.19
C PRO A 80 19.98 -3.66 -0.32
N SER A 81 19.01 -4.11 -1.11
CA SER A 81 19.18 -4.37 -2.54
C SER A 81 17.87 -4.27 -3.31
N ILE A 82 17.99 -3.91 -4.59
CA ILE A 82 16.86 -3.83 -5.52
C ILE A 82 16.64 -5.23 -6.08
N MET A 83 15.96 -6.07 -5.30
CA MET A 83 15.49 -7.39 -5.71
C MET A 83 13.97 -7.45 -5.63
N TRP A 84 13.37 -8.45 -6.27
CA TRP A 84 11.93 -8.68 -6.24
C TRP A 84 11.49 -9.12 -4.83
N MET A 85 10.90 -8.18 -4.08
CA MET A 85 10.58 -8.34 -2.65
C MET A 85 9.11 -8.14 -2.31
N LYS A 86 8.22 -8.05 -3.30
CA LYS A 86 6.81 -7.66 -3.09
C LYS A 86 6.11 -8.55 -2.08
N GLU A 87 6.23 -9.86 -2.21
CA GLU A 87 5.61 -10.87 -1.35
C GLU A 87 6.15 -10.81 0.07
N ASN A 88 7.46 -10.55 0.23
CA ASN A 88 8.06 -10.37 1.54
C ASN A 88 7.56 -9.06 2.21
N LEU A 89 7.43 -7.98 1.43
CA LEU A 89 6.86 -6.73 1.92
C LEU A 89 5.38 -6.89 2.32
N ILE A 90 4.61 -7.69 1.58
CA ILE A 90 3.25 -8.07 1.97
C ILE A 90 3.26 -8.84 3.29
N ASN A 91 4.15 -9.83 3.45
CA ASN A 91 4.27 -10.59 4.69
C ASN A 91 4.61 -9.70 5.89
N ILE A 92 5.54 -8.74 5.72
CA ILE A 92 5.87 -7.74 6.74
C ILE A 92 4.64 -6.93 7.12
N ALA A 93 3.82 -6.51 6.15
CA ALA A 93 2.59 -5.77 6.41
C ALA A 93 1.60 -6.59 7.23
N VAL A 94 1.34 -7.83 6.79
CA VAL A 94 0.36 -8.72 7.41
C VAL A 94 0.71 -9.02 8.87
N GLN A 95 1.99 -9.17 9.20
CA GLN A 95 2.45 -9.39 10.57
C GLN A 95 2.26 -8.17 11.50
N GLN A 96 2.09 -6.98 10.93
CA GLN A 96 1.91 -5.72 11.68
C GLN A 96 0.45 -5.25 11.72
N LEU A 97 -0.47 -5.98 11.10
CA LEU A 97 -1.89 -5.61 11.11
C LEU A 97 -2.45 -5.68 12.55
N PRO A 98 -3.29 -4.71 12.94
CA PRO A 98 -3.99 -4.78 14.22
C PRO A 98 -4.86 -6.05 14.32
N PRO A 99 -4.99 -6.66 15.51
CA PRO A 99 -5.84 -7.85 15.70
C PRO A 99 -7.33 -7.67 15.33
N THR A 100 -7.79 -6.42 15.19
CA THR A 100 -9.14 -6.09 14.74
C THR A 100 -9.36 -6.36 13.25
N ILE A 101 -8.29 -6.44 12.46
CA ILE A 101 -8.33 -6.79 11.04
C ILE A 101 -8.28 -8.31 10.91
N ASP A 102 -9.38 -8.91 10.44
CA ASP A 102 -9.52 -10.36 10.28
C ASP A 102 -9.62 -10.80 8.81
N ARG A 103 -9.75 -9.84 7.91
CA ARG A 103 -9.84 -10.06 6.47
C ARG A 103 -8.82 -9.19 5.77
N ILE A 104 -8.10 -9.78 4.84
CA ILE A 104 -6.97 -9.14 4.16
C ILE A 104 -7.16 -9.28 2.66
N ALA A 105 -6.92 -8.19 1.95
CA ALA A 105 -6.68 -8.21 0.51
C ALA A 105 -5.36 -7.49 0.22
N TRP A 106 -4.52 -8.03 -0.65
CA TRP A 106 -3.40 -7.26 -1.21
C TRP A 106 -3.77 -6.78 -2.60
N ILE A 107 -3.57 -5.49 -2.87
CA ILE A 107 -3.99 -4.87 -4.14
C ILE A 107 -2.88 -3.94 -4.61
N ASP A 108 -2.54 -4.04 -5.89
CA ASP A 108 -1.58 -3.14 -6.51
C ASP A 108 -2.12 -1.71 -6.62
N ALA A 109 -1.26 -0.74 -6.32
CA ALA A 109 -1.65 0.67 -6.30
C ALA A 109 -1.91 1.27 -7.70
N ASP A 110 -1.73 0.48 -8.77
CA ASP A 110 -2.10 0.85 -10.14
C ASP A 110 -3.40 0.19 -10.62
N VAL A 111 -4.09 -0.54 -9.74
CA VAL A 111 -5.47 -1.01 -9.98
C VAL A 111 -6.46 0.13 -9.79
N GLU A 112 -7.42 0.25 -10.71
CA GLU A 112 -8.56 1.15 -10.60
C GLU A 112 -9.85 0.33 -10.49
N PHE A 113 -10.67 0.66 -9.50
CA PHE A 113 -12.00 0.09 -9.34
C PHE A 113 -13.04 1.03 -9.95
N GLU A 114 -13.96 0.47 -10.74
CA GLU A 114 -15.04 1.24 -11.36
C GLU A 114 -16.04 1.79 -10.33
N HIS A 115 -16.26 1.06 -9.23
CA HIS A 115 -17.27 1.38 -8.23
C HIS A 115 -16.67 1.56 -6.84
N LEU A 116 -17.08 2.63 -6.13
CA LEU A 116 -16.73 2.82 -4.70
C LEU A 116 -17.26 1.70 -3.79
N ASN A 117 -18.30 0.98 -4.24
CA ASN A 117 -18.89 -0.14 -3.52
C ASN A 117 -18.24 -1.49 -3.85
N TRP A 118 -17.12 -1.53 -4.57
CA TRP A 118 -16.39 -2.76 -4.90
C TRP A 118 -16.19 -3.73 -3.73
N PRO A 119 -16.00 -3.31 -2.46
CA PRO A 119 -15.81 -4.25 -1.34
C PRO A 119 -17.05 -5.09 -1.03
N HIS A 120 -18.20 -4.73 -1.59
CA HIS A 120 -19.49 -5.36 -1.35
C HIS A 120 -20.09 -6.02 -2.59
N LEU A 121 -19.46 -5.85 -3.75
CA LEU A 121 -19.87 -6.51 -4.98
C LEU A 121 -19.46 -7.99 -4.90
N THR A 122 -20.34 -8.86 -5.40
CA THR A 122 -20.10 -10.30 -5.56
C THR A 122 -20.12 -10.67 -7.02
#